data_AF-A0A6N9L6V1-F1
#
_entry.id   AF-A0A6N9L6V1-F1
#
_cell.length_a   1.000
_cell.length_b   1.000
_cell.length_c   1.000
_cell.angle_alpha   90.00
_cell.angle_beta   90.00
_cell.angle_gamma   90.00
#
_symmetry.space_group_name_H-M   'P 1'
#
loop_
_entity.id
_entity.type
_entity.pdbx_description
1 polymer ?
#
loop_
_entity_poly.entity_id
_entity_poly.type
_entity_poly.pdbx_seq_one_letter_code
_entity_poly.pdbx_strand_id
1 'polypeptide(L)'
;MVCPYCHKEIPEDSIYCYHCGKELSNKQKHSSIKLKKNPHENSFAKLGLLLFFIALFGFDFILGTIFKTVGINIKIPYMISTVLYVGAIICGALSLNLDKKDEQKGYQPTGNKNYAYISVFASMFVTLANIATILVK
;
A
#
# COMPACT_ATOMS: atom_id res chain seq x y z
N MET A 1 14.09 41.48 2.22
CA MET A 1 13.02 41.77 3.19
C MET A 1 13.56 42.54 4.41
N VAL A 2 12.71 43.28 5.13
CA VAL A 2 13.12 44.03 6.34
C VAL A 2 12.74 43.24 7.59
N CYS A 3 13.65 43.12 8.55
CA CYS A 3 13.40 42.45 9.83
C CYS A 3 12.29 43.18 10.61
N PRO A 4 11.21 42.51 11.05
CA PRO A 4 10.16 43.15 11.84
C PRO A 4 10.61 43.53 13.26
N TYR A 5 11.74 43.01 13.73
CA TYR A 5 12.21 43.24 15.09
C TYR A 5 13.31 44.31 15.20
N CYS A 6 14.20 44.38 14.21
CA CYS A 6 15.33 45.31 14.24
C CYS A 6 15.35 46.26 13.04
N HIS A 7 14.38 46.14 12.13
CA HIS A 7 14.18 47.02 10.97
C HIS A 7 15.37 47.12 10.01
N LYS A 8 16.32 46.18 10.09
CA LYS A 8 17.43 46.06 9.13
C LYS A 8 17.03 45.20 7.93
N GLU A 9 17.63 45.51 6.78
CA GLU A 9 17.48 44.72 5.56
C GLU A 9 18.18 43.37 5.68
N ILE A 10 17.51 42.32 5.19
CA ILE A 10 17.99 40.94 5.23
C ILE A 10 17.57 40.24 3.93
N PRO A 11 18.39 39.32 3.38
CA PRO A 11 17.99 38.45 2.30
C PRO A 11 16.68 37.71 2.60
N GLU A 12 15.84 37.51 1.58
CA GLU A 12 14.49 36.94 1.73
C GLU A 12 14.51 35.46 2.16
N ASP A 13 15.58 34.74 1.87
CA ASP A 13 15.75 33.32 2.21
C ASP A 13 16.30 33.09 3.63
N SER A 14 16.43 34.15 4.43
CA SER A 14 16.98 34.07 5.78
C SER A 14 15.97 33.54 6.80
N ILE A 15 16.30 32.40 7.42
CA ILE A 15 15.48 31.79 8.48
C ILE A 15 15.60 32.58 9.80
N TYR A 16 16.72 33.26 9.99
CA TYR A 16 17.04 34.05 11.18
C TYR A 16 17.67 35.38 10.78
N CYS A 17 17.45 36.39 11.60
CA CYS A 17 18.09 37.68 11.42
C CYS A 17 19.55 37.64 11.88
N TYR A 18 20.49 37.80 10.96
CA TYR A 18 21.94 37.88 11.28
C TYR A 18 22.32 39.10 12.14
N HIS A 19 21.43 40.09 12.27
CA HIS A 19 21.69 41.30 13.05
C HIS A 19 21.15 41.27 14.48
N CYS A 20 20.02 40.59 14.73
CA CYS A 20 19.39 40.55 16.05
C CYS A 20 19.19 39.13 16.60
N GLY A 21 19.53 38.10 15.82
CA GLY A 21 19.43 36.69 16.20
C GLY A 21 18.00 36.14 16.28
N LYS A 22 16.97 36.94 15.99
CA LYS A 22 15.57 36.49 16.04
C LYS A 22 15.19 35.71 14.79
N GLU A 23 14.46 34.61 15.00
CA GLU A 23 13.93 33.78 13.92
C GLU A 23 12.87 34.58 13.14
N LEU A 24 12.97 34.53 11.81
CA LEU A 24 12.09 35.25 10.89
C LEU A 24 10.99 34.33 10.33
N SER A 25 10.84 33.14 10.93
CA SER A 25 10.09 31.97 10.46
C SER A 25 8.77 32.32 9.78
N ASN A 26 8.89 32.63 8.49
CA ASN A 26 7.82 32.62 7.51
C ASN A 26 7.92 31.30 6.74
N LYS A 27 8.14 30.20 7.49
CA LYS A 27 7.58 28.93 7.03
C LYS A 27 6.08 29.17 7.04
N GLN A 28 5.57 29.54 5.87
CA GLN A 28 4.22 29.28 5.48
C GLN A 28 3.82 28.02 6.21
N LYS A 29 2.88 28.17 7.16
CA LYS A 29 1.97 27.08 7.45
C LYS A 29 1.49 26.66 6.06
N HIS A 30 2.14 25.65 5.47
CA HIS A 30 1.42 24.65 4.73
C HIS A 30 0.26 24.37 5.65
N SER A 31 -0.88 24.97 5.32
CA SER A 31 -2.13 24.55 5.87
C SER A 31 -2.13 23.08 5.51
N SER A 32 -1.78 22.24 6.47
CA SER A 32 -2.20 20.86 6.46
C SER A 32 -3.70 21.02 6.29
N ILE A 33 -4.20 20.86 5.07
CA ILE A 33 -5.61 20.63 4.84
C ILE A 33 -5.83 19.40 5.70
N LYS A 34 -6.36 19.61 6.92
CA LYS A 34 -6.57 18.52 7.86
C LYS A 34 -7.65 17.69 7.21
N LEU A 35 -7.22 16.65 6.50
CA LEU A 35 -8.07 15.70 5.82
C LEU A 35 -9.16 15.28 6.82
N LYS A 36 -10.42 15.34 6.39
CA LYS A 36 -11.56 14.94 7.23
C LYS A 36 -11.38 13.46 7.60
N LYS A 37 -11.75 13.10 8.82
CA LYS A 37 -11.76 11.69 9.23
C LYS A 37 -12.73 10.93 8.32
N ASN A 38 -12.28 9.83 7.73
CA ASN A 38 -13.12 8.99 6.89
C ASN A 38 -14.07 8.18 7.79
N PRO A 39 -15.40 8.22 7.58
CA PRO A 39 -16.35 7.39 8.33
C PRO A 39 -16.25 5.90 7.96
N HIS A 40 -15.67 5.57 6.80
CA HIS A 40 -15.51 4.20 6.34
C HIS A 40 -14.08 3.67 6.53
N GLU A 41 -13.97 2.43 6.99
CA GLU A 41 -12.70 1.72 7.11
C GLU A 41 -12.43 0.85 5.88
N ASN A 42 -11.29 1.06 5.23
CA ASN A 42 -10.87 0.27 4.08
C ASN A 42 -10.22 -1.05 4.54
N SER A 43 -11.01 -2.12 4.60
CA SER A 43 -10.54 -3.46 4.97
C SER A 43 -10.11 -4.33 3.77
N PHE A 44 -10.12 -3.79 2.54
CA PHE A 44 -9.77 -4.55 1.33
C PHE A 44 -8.32 -5.05 1.34
N ALA A 45 -7.37 -4.25 1.84
CA ALA A 45 -5.97 -4.68 1.96
C ALA A 45 -5.81 -5.87 2.92
N LYS A 46 -6.59 -5.90 4.02
CA LYS A 46 -6.59 -7.02 4.97
C LYS A 46 -7.19 -8.28 4.32
N LEU A 47 -8.29 -8.12 3.58
CA LEU A 47 -8.92 -9.22 2.85
C LEU A 47 -7.97 -9.79 1.78
N GLY A 48 -7.32 -8.94 0.99
CA GLY A 48 -6.34 -9.39 -0.01
C GLY A 48 -5.17 -10.15 0.62
N LEU A 49 -4.63 -9.65 1.74
CA LEU A 49 -3.57 -10.33 2.47
C LEU A 49 -4.03 -11.69 3.05
N LEU A 50 -5.26 -11.77 3.54
CA LEU A 50 -5.86 -13.02 4.03
C LEU A 50 -6.05 -14.04 2.90
N LEU A 51 -6.54 -13.61 1.74
CA LEU A 51 -6.67 -14.46 0.55
C LEU A 51 -5.30 -15.00 0.09
N PHE A 52 -4.26 -14.15 0.11
CA PHE A 52 -2.90 -14.56 -0.22
C PHE A 52 -2.40 -15.69 0.70
N PHE A 53 -2.56 -15.56 2.02
CA PHE A 53 -2.12 -16.60 2.94
C PHE A 53 -2.91 -17.91 2.83
N ILE A 54 -4.22 -17.83 2.58
CA ILE A 54 -5.06 -19.01 2.34
C ILE A 54 -4.61 -19.74 1.08
N ALA A 55 -4.31 -19.01 0.00
CA ALA A 55 -3.79 -19.58 -1.24
C ALA A 55 -2.43 -20.25 -1.04
N LEU A 56 -1.50 -19.55 -0.37
CA LEU A 56 -0.13 -20.03 -0.16
C LEU A 56 -0.05 -21.25 0.75
N PHE A 57 -0.59 -21.14 1.97
CA PHE A 57 -0.46 -22.22 2.94
C PHE A 57 -1.51 -23.32 2.70
N GLY A 58 -2.74 -22.94 2.40
CA GLY A 58 -3.83 -23.88 2.18
C GLY A 58 -3.64 -24.68 0.88
N PHE A 59 -3.61 -23.97 -0.26
CA PHE A 59 -3.62 -24.64 -1.55
C PHE A 59 -2.23 -25.08 -2.01
N ASP A 60 -1.24 -24.20 -1.98
CA ASP A 60 0.08 -24.55 -2.56
C ASP A 60 0.88 -25.52 -1.66
N PHE A 61 0.93 -25.29 -0.35
CA PHE A 61 1.67 -26.17 0.57
C PHE A 61 0.91 -27.45 0.94
N ILE A 62 -0.31 -27.33 1.48
CA ILE A 62 -1.05 -28.49 2.02
C ILE A 62 -1.65 -29.32 0.87
N LEU A 63 -2.53 -28.73 0.06
CA LEU A 63 -3.22 -29.45 -1.02
C LEU A 63 -2.25 -29.91 -2.12
N GLY A 64 -1.26 -29.10 -2.47
CA GLY A 64 -0.21 -29.49 -3.43
C GLY A 64 0.55 -30.76 -3.00
N THR A 65 0.89 -30.87 -1.71
CA THR A 65 1.59 -32.04 -1.17
C THR A 65 0.70 -33.28 -1.16
N ILE A 66 -0.54 -33.15 -0.69
CA ILE A 66 -1.51 -34.26 -0.60
C ILE A 66 -1.83 -34.81 -2.00
N PHE A 67 -2.07 -33.93 -2.98
CA PHE A 67 -2.44 -34.37 -4.33
C PHE A 67 -1.28 -35.10 -5.02
N LYS A 68 -0.04 -34.67 -4.76
CA LYS A 68 1.16 -35.34 -5.25
C LYS A 68 1.33 -36.74 -4.66
N THR A 69 1.02 -36.97 -3.38
CA THR A 69 1.12 -38.29 -2.75
C THR A 69 -0.04 -39.21 -3.12
N VAL A 70 -1.25 -38.69 -3.31
CA VAL A 70 -2.43 -39.47 -3.71
C VAL A 70 -2.46 -39.78 -5.21
N GLY A 71 -1.57 -39.19 -6.01
CA GLY A 71 -1.49 -39.41 -7.46
C GLY A 71 -2.60 -38.69 -8.24
N ILE A 72 -3.28 -37.72 -7.61
CA ILE A 72 -4.26 -36.86 -8.26
C ILE A 72 -3.50 -35.78 -9.04
N ASN A 73 -4.12 -35.27 -10.11
CA ASN A 73 -3.52 -34.23 -10.93
C ASN A 73 -3.18 -32.97 -10.11
N ILE A 74 -1.89 -32.74 -9.92
CA ILE A 74 -1.33 -31.60 -9.18
C ILE A 74 -1.72 -30.24 -9.78
N LYS A 75 -2.17 -30.19 -11.04
CA LYS A 75 -2.59 -28.94 -11.69
C LYS A 75 -3.84 -28.32 -11.06
N ILE A 76 -4.71 -29.13 -10.45
CA ILE A 76 -5.97 -28.66 -9.86
C ILE A 76 -5.73 -27.69 -8.69
N PRO A 77 -4.96 -28.02 -7.63
CA PRO A 77 -4.72 -27.09 -6.53
C PRO A 77 -4.01 -25.81 -6.98
N TYR A 78 -3.05 -25.89 -7.91
CA TYR A 78 -2.36 -24.71 -8.44
C TYR A 78 -3.28 -23.80 -9.27
N MET A 79 -4.26 -24.36 -9.99
CA MET A 79 -5.24 -23.57 -10.72
C MET A 79 -6.17 -22.82 -9.75
N ILE A 80 -6.60 -23.47 -8.66
CA ILE A 80 -7.43 -22.84 -7.63
C ILE A 80 -6.65 -21.75 -6.90
N SER A 81 -5.41 -22.01 -6.50
CA SER A 81 -4.57 -21.01 -5.84
C SER A 81 -4.30 -19.80 -6.74
N THR A 82 -4.10 -20.02 -8.04
CA THR A 82 -3.96 -18.95 -9.03
C THR A 82 -5.16 -18.01 -9.05
N VAL A 83 -6.38 -18.54 -9.04
CA VAL A 83 -7.60 -17.72 -8.98
C VAL A 83 -7.65 -16.89 -7.69
N LEU A 84 -7.27 -17.47 -6.55
CA LEU A 84 -7.22 -16.77 -5.27
C LEU A 84 -6.17 -15.66 -5.26
N TYR A 85 -4.98 -15.89 -5.84
CA TYR A 85 -3.96 -14.86 -5.97
C TYR A 85 -4.40 -13.70 -6.86
N VAL A 86 -5.08 -13.98 -7.98
CA VAL A 86 -5.68 -12.92 -8.82
C VAL A 86 -6.71 -12.11 -8.01
N GLY A 87 -7.55 -12.78 -7.21
CA GLY A 87 -8.45 -12.11 -6.28
C GLY A 87 -7.73 -11.22 -5.27
N ALA A 88 -6.60 -11.69 -4.70
CA ALA A 88 -5.78 -10.93 -3.76
C ALA A 88 -5.13 -9.69 -4.42
N ILE A 89 -4.68 -9.80 -5.67
CA ILE A 89 -4.15 -8.69 -6.46
C ILE A 89 -5.24 -7.62 -6.67
N ILE A 90 -6.43 -8.04 -7.09
CA ILE A 90 -7.58 -7.14 -7.33
C ILE A 90 -7.96 -6.44 -6.02
N CYS A 91 -8.04 -7.16 -4.89
CA CYS A 91 -8.36 -6.57 -3.60
C CYS A 91 -7.31 -5.53 -3.15
N GLY A 92 -6.02 -5.85 -3.31
CA GLY A 92 -4.94 -4.92 -2.97
C GLY A 92 -4.94 -3.67 -3.85
N ALA A 93 -5.14 -3.82 -5.17
CA ALA A 93 -5.22 -2.69 -6.10
C ALA A 93 -6.46 -1.81 -5.84
N LEU A 94 -7.63 -2.42 -5.58
CA LEU A 94 -8.84 -1.71 -5.20
C LEU A 94 -8.65 -0.93 -3.90
N SER A 95 -7.97 -1.51 -2.91
CA SER A 95 -7.68 -0.84 -1.65
C SER A 95 -6.86 0.44 -1.86
N LEU A 96 -5.80 0.38 -2.68
CA LEU A 96 -5.00 1.57 -3.02
C LEU A 96 -5.78 2.61 -3.82
N ASN A 97 -6.63 2.16 -4.75
CA ASN A 97 -7.45 3.06 -5.56
C ASN A 97 -8.55 3.75 -4.73
N LEU A 98 -9.12 3.05 -3.75
CA LEU A 98 -10.08 3.63 -2.80
C LEU A 98 -9.42 4.70 -1.93
N ASP A 99 -8.25 4.40 -1.35
CA ASP A 99 -7.51 5.38 -0.53
C ASP A 99 -7.13 6.63 -1.33
N LYS A 100 -6.72 6.48 -2.61
CA LYS A 100 -6.44 7.63 -3.49
C LYS A 100 -7.70 8.47 -3.78
N LYS A 101 -8.86 7.83 -3.97
CA LYS A 101 -10.13 8.53 -4.18
C LYS A 101 -10.57 9.27 -2.92
N ASP A 102 -10.35 8.68 -1.75
CA ASP A 102 -10.69 9.31 -0.47
C ASP A 102 -9.79 10.53 -0.20
N GLU A 103 -8.49 10.41 -0.48
CA GLU A 103 -7.54 11.52 -0.39
C GLU A 103 -7.91 12.68 -1.34
N GLN A 104 -8.29 12.38 -2.58
CA GLN A 104 -8.77 13.38 -3.55
C GLN A 104 -10.06 14.09 -3.10
N LYS A 105 -10.91 13.40 -2.34
CA LYS A 105 -12.13 13.98 -1.73
C LYS A 105 -11.85 14.72 -0.42
N GLY A 106 -10.59 14.76 0.02
CA GLY A 106 -10.18 15.43 1.25
C GLY A 106 -10.37 14.58 2.51
N TYR A 107 -10.48 13.26 2.40
CA TYR A 107 -10.58 12.32 3.53
C TYR A 107 -9.23 11.63 3.82
N GLN A 108 -9.00 11.27 5.08
CA GLN A 108 -7.81 10.52 5.47
C GLN A 108 -7.88 9.08 4.93
N PRO A 109 -6.82 8.55 4.31
CA PRO A 109 -6.76 7.15 3.91
C PRO A 109 -6.76 6.26 5.16
N THR A 110 -7.63 5.26 5.19
CA THR A 110 -7.76 4.31 6.33
C THR A 110 -7.13 2.96 6.02
N GLY A 111 -6.86 2.66 4.76
CA GLY A 111 -6.25 1.41 4.33
C GLY A 111 -4.77 1.28 4.75
N ASN A 112 -4.34 0.05 4.99
CA ASN A 112 -2.94 -0.25 5.24
C ASN A 112 -2.19 -0.44 3.92
N LYS A 113 -1.43 0.59 3.52
CA LYS A 113 -0.63 0.59 2.28
C LYS A 113 0.36 -0.58 2.20
N ASN A 114 1.00 -0.93 3.32
CA ASN A 114 1.97 -2.04 3.35
C ASN A 114 1.29 -3.36 3.03
N TYR A 115 0.10 -3.61 3.60
CA TYR A 115 -0.66 -4.84 3.34
C TYR A 115 -1.13 -4.90 1.88
N ALA A 116 -1.56 -3.78 1.32
CA ALA A 116 -1.95 -3.72 -0.08
C ALA A 116 -0.77 -4.04 -1.01
N TYR A 117 0.42 -3.47 -0.75
CA TYR A 117 1.62 -3.76 -1.54
C TYR A 117 2.05 -5.22 -1.42
N ILE A 118 2.07 -5.79 -0.21
CA ILE A 118 2.39 -7.21 -0.01
C ILE A 118 1.38 -8.07 -0.79
N SER A 119 0.08 -7.80 -0.63
CA SER A 119 -0.99 -8.52 -1.32
C SER A 119 -0.84 -8.47 -2.84
N VAL A 120 -0.45 -7.33 -3.42
CA VAL A 120 -0.28 -7.19 -4.88
C VAL A 120 1.01 -7.88 -5.35
N PHE A 121 2.16 -7.49 -4.82
CA PHE A 121 3.45 -7.93 -5.34
C PHE A 121 3.76 -9.39 -5.03
N ALA A 122 3.44 -9.87 -3.81
CA ALA A 122 3.67 -11.26 -3.46
C ALA A 122 2.75 -12.18 -4.27
N SER A 123 1.45 -11.85 -4.38
CA SER A 123 0.51 -12.62 -5.19
C SER A 123 0.90 -12.61 -6.67
N MET A 124 1.37 -11.48 -7.22
CA MET A 124 1.84 -11.41 -8.60
C MET A 124 3.04 -12.34 -8.84
N PHE A 125 4.02 -12.33 -7.93
CA PHE A 125 5.19 -13.21 -8.01
C PHE A 125 4.79 -14.69 -7.95
N VAL A 126 3.96 -15.07 -6.99
CA VAL A 126 3.54 -16.49 -6.85
C VAL A 126 2.65 -16.93 -8.01
N THR A 127 1.78 -16.06 -8.52
CA THR A 127 0.97 -16.34 -9.72
C THR A 127 1.85 -16.67 -10.92
N LEU A 128 2.90 -15.88 -11.15
CA LEU A 128 3.86 -16.14 -12.23
C LEU A 128 4.58 -17.48 -12.02
N ALA A 129 5.00 -17.78 -10.79
CA ALA A 129 5.63 -19.06 -10.46
C ALA A 129 4.67 -20.24 -10.71
N ASN A 130 3.41 -20.13 -10.32
CA ASN A 130 2.40 -21.18 -10.52
C ASN A 130 2.05 -21.37 -12.00
N ILE A 131 1.96 -20.30 -12.78
CA ILE A 131 1.76 -20.42 -14.24
C ILE A 131 2.97 -21.11 -14.88
N ALA A 132 4.20 -20.75 -14.47
CA ALA A 132 5.40 -21.40 -14.98
C ALA A 132 5.43 -22.91 -14.66
N THR A 133 5.05 -23.32 -13.45
CA THR A 133 4.98 -24.74 -13.10
C THR A 133 3.90 -25.51 -13.87
N ILE A 134 2.77 -24.87 -14.19
CA ILE A 134 1.70 -25.46 -15.01
C ILE A 134 2.13 -25.63 -16.48
N LEU A 135 2.94 -24.71 -17.02
CA LEU A 135 3.39 -24.74 -18.41
C LEU A 135 4.58 -25.69 -18.63
N VAL A 136 5.50 -25.76 -17.67
CA VAL A 136 6.72 -26.59 -17.77
C VAL A 136 6.44 -28.07 -17.51
N LYS A 137 5.30 -28.42 -16.88
CA LYS A 137 4.98 -29.77 -16.40
C LYS A 137 3.65 -30.29 -16.94
#